data_AF-A0A4P5VRI9-F1
#
_entry.id   AF-A0A4P5VRI9-F1
#
_cell.length_a   1.000
_cell.length_b   1.000
_cell.length_c   1.000
_cell.angle_alpha   90.00
_cell.angle_beta   90.00
_cell.angle_gamma   90.00
#
_symmetry.space_group_name_H-M   'P 1'
#
loop_
_entity.id
_entity.type
_entity.pdbx_description
1 polymer ?
#
loop_
_entity_poly.entity_id
_entity_poly.type
_entity_poly.pdbx_seq_one_letter_code
_entity_poly.pdbx_strand_id
1 'polypeptide(L)'
;MLHPALLLLAPALAAEPACPAATTAADFATAAQAGEAAFAAIDMEALAASKDKAAAALACLGEPVAVKQAASFHRLLAMDGFAHHDFTAALAEFHAARRLEPGYAIPADVAPAGHPLVSLYEAALQAGEGDLEPVQASSGGWILVDGVRGAARPNKISVILQRFDAVGKIEASTFLRAGEPLPAWAVPPKAVSRTGLRAGLLAGTGGAAAASAVLYGLALGAHDEFWDLENPAADADLPAIAERANTLTYASIGVGVVAVGLGTVTVVTW
;
A
#
# COMPACT_ATOMS: atom_id res chain seq x y z
N MET A 1 -33.70 -16.27 48.12
CA MET A 1 -33.53 -15.14 47.18
C MET A 1 -32.05 -14.81 47.13
N LEU A 2 -31.29 -15.43 46.20
CA LEU A 2 -29.86 -15.18 46.01
C LEU A 2 -29.69 -14.25 44.81
N HIS A 3 -29.07 -13.10 45.03
CA HIS A 3 -28.70 -12.15 43.97
C HIS A 3 -27.46 -12.67 43.24
N PRO A 4 -27.45 -12.76 41.90
CA PRO A 4 -26.25 -13.10 41.15
C PRO A 4 -25.27 -11.92 41.21
N ALA A 5 -24.08 -12.17 41.78
CA ALA A 5 -22.98 -11.22 41.75
C ALA A 5 -22.43 -11.13 40.32
N LEU A 6 -22.64 -9.99 39.68
CA LEU A 6 -22.12 -9.67 38.36
C LEU A 6 -20.61 -9.38 38.48
N LEU A 7 -19.77 -10.36 38.11
CA LEU A 7 -18.32 -10.17 38.00
C LEU A 7 -18.02 -9.33 36.75
N LEU A 8 -17.62 -8.07 36.94
CA LEU A 8 -17.07 -7.23 35.88
C LEU A 8 -15.65 -7.72 35.56
N LEU A 9 -15.47 -8.47 34.47
CA LEU A 9 -14.15 -8.68 33.88
C LEU A 9 -13.70 -7.36 33.25
N ALA A 10 -12.79 -6.66 33.93
CA ALA A 10 -12.06 -5.56 33.32
C ALA A 10 -11.19 -6.13 32.18
N PRO A 11 -11.23 -5.55 30.98
CA PRO A 11 -10.32 -5.96 29.91
C PRO A 11 -8.89 -5.69 30.37
N ALA A 12 -8.07 -6.73 30.43
CA ALA A 12 -6.64 -6.56 30.61
C ALA A 12 -6.12 -5.79 29.40
N LEU A 13 -5.80 -4.51 29.59
CA LEU A 13 -5.04 -3.72 28.62
C LEU A 13 -3.72 -4.46 28.43
N ALA A 14 -3.56 -5.10 27.27
CA ALA A 14 -2.29 -5.69 26.88
C ALA A 14 -1.28 -4.54 26.81
N ALA A 15 -0.38 -4.47 27.79
CA ALA A 15 0.72 -3.54 27.75
C ALA A 15 1.55 -3.87 26.50
N GLU A 16 1.84 -2.85 25.69
CA GLU A 16 2.81 -3.03 24.60
C GLU A 16 4.11 -3.57 25.20
N PRO A 17 4.73 -4.57 24.56
CA PRO A 17 5.98 -5.11 25.07
C PRO A 17 6.96 -3.96 25.23
N ALA A 18 7.41 -3.74 26.47
CA ALA A 18 8.44 -2.75 26.73
C ALA A 18 9.68 -3.21 25.96
N CYS A 19 10.06 -2.47 24.91
CA CYS A 19 11.30 -2.68 24.21
C CYS A 19 12.40 -1.90 24.94
N PRO A 20 13.20 -2.54 25.81
CA PRO A 20 14.22 -1.84 26.59
C PRO A 20 15.27 -1.20 25.68
N ALA A 21 15.46 -1.76 24.49
CA ALA A 21 16.26 -1.21 23.41
C ALA A 21 15.62 -1.56 22.07
N ALA A 22 15.74 -0.66 21.09
CA ALA A 22 15.38 -0.95 19.72
C ALA A 22 16.37 -1.97 19.12
N THR A 23 15.86 -2.96 18.39
CA THR A 23 16.66 -3.91 17.61
C THR A 23 16.91 -3.37 16.21
N THR A 24 17.95 -3.87 15.56
CA THR A 24 18.30 -3.50 14.18
C THR A 24 17.74 -4.48 13.16
N ALA A 25 17.65 -4.06 11.90
CA ALA A 25 17.29 -4.94 10.79
C ALA A 25 18.35 -6.05 10.59
N ALA A 26 19.61 -5.78 10.97
CA ALA A 26 20.66 -6.78 10.99
C ALA A 26 20.45 -7.87 12.06
N ASP A 27 20.01 -7.50 13.27
CA ASP A 27 19.68 -8.47 14.33
C ASP A 27 18.54 -9.40 13.91
N PHE A 28 17.50 -8.81 13.33
CA PHE A 28 16.35 -9.54 12.79
C PHE A 28 16.76 -10.51 11.68
N ALA A 29 17.54 -10.03 10.69
CA ALA A 29 18.02 -10.86 9.59
C ALA A 29 18.94 -11.99 10.08
N THR A 30 19.83 -11.70 11.03
CA THR A 30 20.75 -12.68 11.62
C THR A 30 19.97 -13.79 12.34
N ALA A 31 18.94 -13.44 13.11
CA ALA A 31 18.09 -14.43 13.78
C ALA A 31 17.34 -15.32 12.78
N ALA A 32 16.83 -14.74 11.68
CA ALA A 32 16.15 -15.52 10.64
C ALA A 32 17.09 -16.50 9.92
N GLN A 33 18.29 -16.05 9.54
CA GLN A 33 19.30 -16.89 8.88
C GLN A 33 19.86 -17.97 9.81
N ALA A 34 20.01 -17.68 11.11
CA ALA A 34 20.45 -18.67 12.10
C ALA A 34 19.50 -19.86 12.19
N GLY A 35 18.19 -19.65 12.05
CA GLY A 35 17.24 -20.77 12.05
C GLY A 35 17.28 -21.62 10.78
N GLU A 36 17.60 -21.05 9.63
CA GLU A 36 17.87 -21.84 8.41
C GLU A 36 19.09 -22.75 8.59
N ALA A 37 20.17 -22.22 9.17
CA ALA A 37 21.34 -23.02 9.52
C ALA A 37 21.02 -24.10 10.58
N ALA A 38 20.19 -23.78 11.57
CA ALA A 38 19.73 -24.75 12.58
C ALA A 38 18.88 -25.88 11.96
N PHE A 39 17.99 -25.54 11.01
CA PHE A 39 17.23 -26.54 10.26
C PHE A 39 18.15 -27.47 9.49
N ALA A 40 19.16 -26.93 8.78
CA ALA A 40 20.16 -27.73 8.05
C ALA A 40 20.94 -28.68 8.97
N ALA A 41 21.23 -28.23 10.21
CA ALA A 41 21.92 -29.02 11.22
C ALA A 41 20.99 -30.02 11.98
N ILE A 42 19.69 -30.05 11.68
CA ILE A 42 18.66 -30.83 12.38
C ILE A 42 18.62 -30.46 13.88
N ASP A 43 18.91 -29.21 14.21
CA ASP A 43 18.86 -28.67 15.57
C ASP A 43 17.53 -27.96 15.81
N MET A 44 16.53 -28.74 16.25
CA MET A 44 15.16 -28.24 16.44
C MET A 44 15.04 -27.23 17.58
N GLU A 45 15.89 -27.35 18.60
CA GLU A 45 15.94 -26.39 19.72
C GLU A 45 16.48 -25.05 19.24
N ALA A 46 17.59 -25.05 18.49
CA ALA A 46 18.16 -23.83 17.92
C ALA A 46 17.25 -23.20 16.86
N LEU A 47 16.50 -24.01 16.09
CA LEU A 47 15.48 -23.52 15.14
C LEU A 47 14.36 -22.77 15.88
N ALA A 48 13.79 -23.38 16.92
CA ALA A 48 12.75 -22.75 17.74
C ALA A 48 13.26 -21.47 18.42
N ALA A 49 14.47 -21.51 19.00
CA ALA A 49 15.08 -20.34 19.62
C ALA A 49 15.35 -19.20 18.61
N SER A 50 15.73 -19.55 17.38
CA SER A 50 15.94 -18.57 16.31
C SER A 50 14.63 -17.91 15.86
N LYS A 51 13.55 -18.69 15.77
CA LYS A 51 12.20 -18.18 15.51
C LYS A 51 11.77 -17.19 16.59
N ASP A 52 11.88 -17.57 17.85
CA ASP A 52 11.48 -16.74 18.99
C ASP A 52 12.31 -15.46 19.04
N LYS A 53 13.62 -15.56 18.80
CA LYS A 53 14.52 -14.41 18.70
C LYS A 53 14.16 -13.47 17.56
N ALA A 54 13.85 -14.00 16.38
CA ALA A 54 13.45 -13.19 15.23
C ALA A 54 12.10 -12.50 15.47
N ALA A 55 11.12 -13.18 16.07
CA ALA A 55 9.84 -12.60 16.44
C ALA A 55 9.99 -11.48 17.49
N ALA A 56 10.81 -11.70 18.52
CA ALA A 56 11.13 -10.68 19.51
C ALA A 56 11.87 -9.48 18.88
N ALA A 57 12.81 -9.74 17.98
CA ALA A 57 13.52 -8.70 17.26
C ALA A 57 12.59 -7.89 16.35
N LEU A 58 11.61 -8.52 15.71
CA LEU A 58 10.61 -7.82 14.89
C LEU A 58 9.76 -6.88 15.74
N ALA A 59 9.29 -7.32 16.91
CA ALA A 59 8.44 -6.52 17.79
C ALA A 59 9.13 -5.22 18.27
N CYS A 60 10.46 -5.24 18.41
CA CYS A 60 11.25 -4.11 18.87
C CYS A 60 12.07 -3.40 17.79
N LEU A 61 11.74 -3.66 16.52
CA LEU A 61 12.55 -3.22 15.40
C LEU A 61 12.53 -1.70 15.20
N GLY A 62 13.70 -1.07 15.26
CA GLY A 62 13.89 0.38 15.06
C GLY A 62 14.27 0.78 13.63
N GLU A 63 14.40 -0.19 12.72
CA GLU A 63 14.85 0.00 11.34
C GLU A 63 13.85 -0.59 10.32
N PRO A 64 13.77 -0.04 9.10
CA PRO A 64 12.91 -0.60 8.07
C PRO A 64 13.38 -2.01 7.67
N VAL A 65 12.45 -2.96 7.62
CA VAL A 65 12.66 -4.30 7.08
C VAL A 65 12.83 -4.20 5.57
N ALA A 66 13.91 -4.75 5.04
CA ALA A 66 14.08 -4.94 3.61
C ALA A 66 13.32 -6.19 3.13
N VAL A 67 12.89 -6.18 1.86
CA VAL A 67 12.14 -7.30 1.24
C VAL A 67 12.82 -8.66 1.45
N LYS A 68 14.15 -8.73 1.28
CA LYS A 68 14.91 -9.98 1.49
C LYS A 68 14.91 -10.46 2.96
N GLN A 69 14.88 -9.53 3.91
CA GLN A 69 14.84 -9.86 5.34
C GLN A 69 13.45 -10.42 5.71
N ALA A 70 12.38 -9.81 5.18
CA ALA A 70 11.03 -10.36 5.29
C ALA A 70 10.94 -11.78 4.68
N ALA A 71 11.47 -11.97 3.46
CA ALA A 71 11.51 -13.28 2.82
C ALA A 71 12.25 -14.32 3.67
N SER A 72 13.40 -13.96 4.26
CA SER A 72 14.16 -14.84 5.16
C SER A 72 13.39 -15.22 6.42
N PHE A 73 12.62 -14.29 6.99
CA PHE A 73 11.78 -14.59 8.15
C PHE A 73 10.64 -15.54 7.81
N HIS A 74 9.97 -15.35 6.66
CA HIS A 74 8.97 -16.31 6.19
C HIS A 74 9.56 -17.70 5.95
N ARG A 75 10.78 -17.82 5.39
CA ARG A 75 11.46 -19.12 5.26
C ARG A 75 11.73 -19.79 6.62
N LEU A 76 12.18 -19.02 7.60
CA LEU A 76 12.36 -19.49 8.97
C LEU A 76 11.06 -20.08 9.53
N LEU A 77 9.94 -19.36 9.41
CA LEU A 77 8.64 -19.82 9.87
C LEU A 77 8.18 -21.08 9.11
N ALA A 78 8.45 -21.15 7.81
CA ALA A 78 8.12 -22.31 7.01
C ALA A 78 8.91 -23.56 7.42
N MET A 79 10.21 -23.42 7.70
CA MET A 79 11.08 -24.50 8.17
C MET A 79 10.68 -24.99 9.56
N ASP A 80 10.33 -24.08 10.47
CA ASP A 80 9.76 -24.41 11.78
C ASP A 80 8.44 -25.19 11.65
N GLY A 81 7.51 -24.72 10.80
CA GLY A 81 6.26 -25.42 10.51
C GLY A 81 6.49 -26.82 9.94
N PHE A 82 7.43 -26.96 9.00
CA PHE A 82 7.77 -28.24 8.40
C PHE A 82 8.36 -29.21 9.44
N ALA A 83 9.27 -28.74 10.30
CA ALA A 83 9.86 -29.52 11.38
C ALA A 83 8.82 -30.07 12.37
N HIS A 84 7.73 -29.33 12.58
CA HIS A 84 6.62 -29.73 13.45
C HIS A 84 5.48 -30.44 12.68
N HIS A 85 5.71 -30.83 11.43
CA HIS A 85 4.71 -31.45 10.54
C HIS A 85 3.45 -30.60 10.28
N ASP A 86 3.50 -29.29 10.50
CA ASP A 86 2.48 -28.34 10.08
C ASP A 86 2.74 -27.88 8.64
N PHE A 87 2.48 -28.79 7.70
CA PHE A 87 2.71 -28.53 6.27
C PHE A 87 1.80 -27.43 5.72
N THR A 88 0.65 -27.17 6.36
CA THR A 88 -0.25 -26.09 5.95
C THR A 88 0.38 -24.73 6.26
N ALA A 89 0.87 -24.54 7.49
CA ALA A 89 1.59 -23.33 7.85
C ALA A 89 2.88 -23.19 7.02
N ALA A 90 3.63 -24.28 6.85
CA ALA A 90 4.87 -24.25 6.07
C ALA A 90 4.64 -23.86 4.60
N LEU A 91 3.59 -24.38 3.95
CA LEU A 91 3.22 -24.00 2.59
C LEU A 91 2.87 -22.51 2.49
N ALA A 92 2.07 -21.99 3.45
CA ALA A 92 1.65 -20.60 3.46
C ALA A 92 2.84 -19.64 3.63
N GLU A 93 3.76 -19.95 4.53
CA GLU A 93 4.96 -19.13 4.77
C GLU A 93 5.96 -19.23 3.61
N PHE A 94 6.14 -20.40 3.00
CA PHE A 94 6.94 -20.49 1.78
C PHE A 94 6.33 -19.70 0.63
N HIS A 95 5.02 -19.66 0.49
CA HIS A 95 4.36 -18.84 -0.51
C HIS A 95 4.66 -17.35 -0.30
N ALA A 96 4.59 -16.86 0.95
CA ALA A 96 4.99 -15.51 1.31
C ALA A 96 6.46 -15.22 0.94
N ALA A 97 7.38 -16.12 1.31
CA ALA A 97 8.80 -15.97 1.00
C ALA A 97 9.07 -15.92 -0.51
N ARG A 98 8.40 -16.78 -1.30
CA ARG A 98 8.57 -16.85 -2.76
C ARG A 98 8.10 -15.61 -3.48
N ARG A 99 7.00 -15.01 -3.01
CA ARG A 99 6.50 -13.74 -3.55
C ARG A 99 7.53 -12.62 -3.40
N LEU A 100 8.24 -12.59 -2.27
CA LEU A 100 9.22 -11.57 -1.94
C LEU A 100 10.60 -11.82 -2.56
N GLU A 101 10.99 -13.08 -2.73
CA GLU A 101 12.27 -13.46 -3.33
C GLU A 101 12.09 -14.60 -4.36
N PRO A 102 11.55 -14.31 -5.56
CA PRO A 102 11.21 -15.34 -6.55
C PRO A 102 12.40 -16.16 -7.07
N GLY A 103 13.61 -15.60 -7.01
CA GLY A 103 14.84 -16.24 -7.44
C GLY A 103 15.56 -17.05 -6.36
N TYR A 104 15.02 -17.11 -5.14
CA TYR A 104 15.60 -17.94 -4.09
C TYR A 104 15.43 -19.43 -4.40
N ALA A 105 16.49 -20.20 -4.18
CA ALA A 105 16.46 -21.65 -4.17
C ALA A 105 16.95 -22.14 -2.80
N ILE A 106 16.31 -23.18 -2.26
CA ILE A 106 16.78 -23.79 -1.00
C ILE A 106 18.18 -24.37 -1.24
N PRO A 107 19.20 -23.95 -0.47
CA PRO A 107 20.54 -24.50 -0.59
C PRO A 107 20.57 -26.02 -0.40
N ALA A 108 21.41 -26.71 -1.17
CA ALA A 108 21.45 -28.18 -1.16
C ALA A 108 21.94 -28.78 0.18
N ASP A 109 22.68 -28.00 0.96
CA ASP A 109 23.10 -28.30 2.34
C ASP A 109 21.97 -28.10 3.36
N VAL A 110 20.96 -27.27 3.07
CA VAL A 110 19.73 -27.15 3.87
C VAL A 110 18.76 -28.27 3.54
N ALA A 111 18.52 -28.51 2.24
CA ALA A 111 17.69 -29.62 1.77
C ALA A 111 18.14 -30.07 0.37
N PRO A 112 18.66 -31.29 0.21
CA PRO A 112 19.11 -31.77 -1.09
C PRO A 112 17.93 -32.01 -2.05
N ALA A 113 18.26 -32.18 -3.33
CA ALA A 113 17.26 -32.50 -4.35
C ALA A 113 16.45 -33.75 -3.97
N GLY A 114 15.13 -33.68 -4.12
CA GLY A 114 14.20 -34.74 -3.73
C GLY A 114 13.76 -34.72 -2.26
N HIS A 115 14.33 -33.84 -1.42
CA HIS A 115 13.86 -33.67 -0.05
C HIS A 115 12.42 -33.10 -0.02
N PRO A 116 11.50 -33.59 0.86
CA PRO A 116 10.11 -33.15 0.86
C PRO A 116 9.92 -31.63 1.10
N LEU A 117 10.84 -30.98 1.82
CA LEU A 117 10.86 -29.52 1.98
C LEU A 117 10.96 -28.79 0.63
N VAL A 118 11.79 -29.29 -0.29
CA VAL A 118 11.96 -28.71 -1.63
C VAL A 118 10.66 -28.88 -2.43
N SER A 119 10.04 -30.06 -2.37
CA SER A 119 8.73 -30.27 -3.00
C SER A 119 7.64 -29.34 -2.45
N LEU A 120 7.64 -29.09 -1.14
CA LEU A 120 6.70 -28.17 -0.50
C LEU A 120 6.96 -26.71 -0.94
N TYR A 121 8.22 -26.30 -1.02
CA TYR A 121 8.61 -24.99 -1.52
C TYR A 121 8.20 -24.77 -2.98
N GLU A 122 8.31 -25.81 -3.83
CA GLU A 122 7.83 -25.74 -5.21
C GLU A 122 6.30 -25.68 -5.30
N ALA A 123 5.59 -26.46 -4.49
CA ALA A 123 4.14 -26.42 -4.43
C ALA A 123 3.60 -25.05 -4.00
N ALA A 124 4.36 -24.28 -3.21
CA ALA A 124 3.96 -22.96 -2.72
C ALA A 124 3.67 -21.95 -3.84
N LEU A 125 4.21 -22.10 -5.06
CA LEU A 125 3.87 -21.25 -6.21
C LEU A 125 2.41 -21.33 -6.64
N GLN A 126 1.74 -22.42 -6.30
CA GLN A 126 0.36 -22.67 -6.72
C GLN A 126 -0.64 -22.16 -5.68
N ALA A 127 -0.17 -21.66 -4.53
CA ALA A 127 -1.05 -21.09 -3.52
C ALA A 127 -1.63 -19.75 -4.02
N GLY A 128 -2.91 -19.51 -3.68
CA GLY A 128 -3.57 -18.25 -4.03
C GLY A 128 -3.23 -17.14 -3.04
N GLU A 129 -3.06 -15.92 -3.53
CA GLU A 129 -2.72 -14.75 -2.71
C GLU A 129 -3.92 -14.14 -1.95
N GLY A 130 -5.14 -14.40 -2.43
CA GLY A 130 -6.36 -13.76 -1.90
C GLY A 130 -6.58 -12.36 -2.48
N ASP A 131 -7.45 -11.60 -1.83
CA ASP A 131 -7.75 -10.23 -2.23
C ASP A 131 -6.68 -9.28 -1.68
N LEU A 132 -6.37 -8.24 -2.46
CA LEU A 132 -5.48 -7.17 -2.04
C LEU A 132 -6.23 -6.15 -1.19
N GLU A 133 -5.92 -6.11 0.10
CA GLU A 133 -6.42 -5.14 1.06
C GLU A 133 -5.47 -3.94 1.11
N PRO A 134 -5.90 -2.73 0.71
CA PRO A 134 -5.05 -1.56 0.87
C PRO A 134 -4.86 -1.22 2.35
N VAL A 135 -3.64 -0.84 2.73
CA VAL A 135 -3.28 -0.58 4.13
C VAL A 135 -2.76 0.85 4.28
N GLN A 136 -3.34 1.62 5.21
CA GLN A 136 -2.93 3.00 5.50
C GLN A 136 -2.76 3.25 7.01
N ALA A 137 -1.85 4.15 7.35
CA ALA A 137 -1.68 4.61 8.74
C ALA A 137 -2.81 5.57 9.11
N SER A 138 -3.32 5.49 10.35
CA SER A 138 -4.42 6.34 10.83
C SER A 138 -4.03 7.81 11.05
N SER A 139 -2.75 8.14 11.20
CA SER A 139 -2.24 9.43 11.72
C SER A 139 -1.35 10.23 10.75
N GLY A 140 -1.51 10.06 9.43
CA GLY A 140 -0.73 10.83 8.43
C GLY A 140 0.69 10.34 8.18
N GLY A 141 1.05 9.19 8.77
CA GLY A 141 2.26 8.44 8.46
C GLY A 141 2.09 7.50 7.26
N TRP A 142 2.92 6.46 7.18
CA TRP A 142 2.80 5.42 6.15
C TRP A 142 3.12 4.04 6.69
N ILE A 143 2.80 3.01 5.90
CA ILE A 143 3.04 1.61 6.25
C ILE A 143 3.93 0.95 5.20
N LEU A 144 4.87 0.13 5.66
CA LEU A 144 5.54 -0.87 4.84
C LEU A 144 4.82 -2.20 5.00
N VAL A 145 4.57 -2.88 3.89
CA VAL A 145 4.15 -4.30 3.86
C VAL A 145 5.31 -5.08 3.27
N ASP A 146 5.90 -5.98 4.07
CA ASP A 146 7.08 -6.77 3.71
C ASP A 146 8.25 -5.92 3.16
N GLY A 147 8.42 -4.71 3.73
CA GLY A 147 9.45 -3.76 3.32
C GLY A 147 9.10 -2.90 2.10
N VAL A 148 7.91 -3.03 1.53
CA VAL A 148 7.44 -2.22 0.40
C VAL A 148 6.46 -1.14 0.87
N ARG A 149 6.78 0.13 0.56
CA ARG A 149 5.95 1.27 0.96
C ARG A 149 4.66 1.33 0.16
N GLY A 150 3.52 1.43 0.86
CA GLY A 150 2.21 1.61 0.26
C GLY A 150 1.71 0.39 -0.53
N ALA A 151 2.37 -0.77 -0.39
CA ALA A 151 1.87 -2.01 -0.94
C ALA A 151 0.55 -2.42 -0.27
N ALA A 152 -0.34 -3.05 -1.03
CA ALA A 152 -1.51 -3.70 -0.47
C ALA A 152 -1.10 -5.03 0.18
N ARG A 153 -1.83 -5.42 1.21
CA ARG A 153 -1.68 -6.73 1.87
C ARG A 153 -2.56 -7.75 1.15
N PRO A 154 -2.03 -8.87 0.66
CA PRO A 154 -2.84 -10.02 0.29
C PRO A 154 -3.40 -10.68 1.54
N ASN A 155 -4.72 -10.87 1.62
CA ASN A 155 -5.36 -11.32 2.85
C ASN A 155 -5.25 -12.83 3.12
N LYS A 156 -4.76 -13.63 2.17
CA LYS A 156 -4.49 -15.07 2.36
C LYS A 156 -3.01 -15.39 2.54
N ILE A 157 -2.16 -14.38 2.68
CA ILE A 157 -0.72 -14.56 2.92
C ILE A 157 -0.34 -13.84 4.21
N SER A 158 0.59 -14.42 4.95
CA SER A 158 1.22 -13.76 6.09
C SER A 158 2.09 -12.59 5.62
N VAL A 159 2.15 -11.51 6.39
CA VAL A 159 2.94 -10.31 6.07
C VAL A 159 3.55 -9.69 7.32
N ILE A 160 4.65 -8.97 7.14
CA ILE A 160 5.19 -8.03 8.12
C ILE A 160 4.66 -6.64 7.81
N LEU A 161 4.09 -5.98 8.81
CA LEU A 161 3.69 -4.58 8.75
C LEU A 161 4.60 -3.73 9.63
N GLN A 162 5.06 -2.59 9.09
CA GLN A 162 5.73 -1.55 9.88
C GLN A 162 5.05 -0.21 9.68
N ARG A 163 4.64 0.43 10.78
CA ARG A 163 4.06 1.78 10.78
C ARG A 163 5.14 2.81 11.04
N PHE A 164 5.14 3.83 10.19
CA PHE A 164 5.99 5.02 10.29
C PHE A 164 5.10 6.21 10.60
N ASP A 165 5.59 7.14 11.41
CA ASP A 165 4.98 8.46 11.58
C ASP A 165 5.22 9.38 10.37
N ALA A 166 4.80 10.64 10.45
CA ALA A 166 4.98 11.61 9.37
C ALA A 166 6.44 12.01 9.11
N VAL A 167 7.35 11.81 10.07
CA VAL A 167 8.78 12.15 9.95
C VAL A 167 9.65 10.93 9.61
N GLY A 168 9.05 9.74 9.50
CA GLY A 168 9.72 8.49 9.13
C GLY A 168 10.31 7.73 10.29
N LYS A 169 9.87 7.98 11.53
CA LYS A 169 10.20 7.15 12.68
C LYS A 169 9.27 5.94 12.72
N ILE A 170 9.82 4.76 12.98
CA ILE A 170 9.01 3.55 13.21
C ILE A 170 8.31 3.66 14.56
N GLU A 171 6.98 3.50 14.54
CA GLU A 171 6.14 3.50 15.73
C GLU A 171 5.72 2.10 16.16
N ALA A 172 5.59 1.18 15.20
CA ALA A 172 5.15 -0.19 15.48
C ALA A 172 5.59 -1.14 14.35
N SER A 173 5.90 -2.37 14.72
CA SER A 173 6.17 -3.49 13.81
C SER A 173 5.35 -4.70 14.25
N THR A 174 4.69 -5.40 13.33
CA THR A 174 3.93 -6.61 13.65
C THR A 174 4.00 -7.61 12.52
N PHE A 175 3.98 -8.89 12.87
CA PHE A 175 3.69 -9.97 11.93
C PHE A 175 2.19 -10.24 11.96
N LEU A 176 1.57 -10.41 10.79
CA LEU A 176 0.19 -10.84 10.65
C LEU A 176 0.16 -12.15 9.88
N ARG A 177 -0.56 -13.14 10.39
CA ARG A 177 -0.84 -14.37 9.63
C ARG A 177 -1.86 -14.11 8.54
N ALA A 178 -1.96 -15.05 7.61
CA ALA A 178 -3.06 -15.11 6.64
C ALA A 178 -4.42 -15.00 7.36
N GLY A 179 -5.27 -14.09 6.91
CA GLY A 179 -6.62 -13.87 7.42
C GLY A 179 -6.71 -13.12 8.76
N GLU A 180 -5.61 -12.83 9.45
CA GLU A 180 -5.67 -12.04 10.70
C GLU A 180 -6.17 -10.62 10.40
N PRO A 181 -6.98 -10.00 11.28
CA PRO A 181 -7.45 -8.64 11.07
C PRO A 181 -6.27 -7.64 11.13
N LEU A 182 -6.40 -6.53 10.41
CA LEU A 182 -5.44 -5.44 10.52
C LEU A 182 -5.40 -4.89 11.96
N PRO A 183 -4.22 -4.52 12.49
CA PRO A 183 -4.12 -3.88 13.79
C PRO A 183 -4.85 -2.53 13.78
N ALA A 184 -5.34 -2.07 14.93
CA ALA A 184 -6.19 -0.87 15.02
C ALA A 184 -5.55 0.41 14.45
N TRP A 185 -4.22 0.48 14.37
CA TRP A 185 -3.48 1.59 13.77
C TRP A 185 -3.36 1.51 12.24
N ALA A 186 -3.64 0.36 11.65
CA ALA A 186 -3.74 0.14 10.21
C ALA A 186 -5.21 0.19 9.82
N VAL A 187 -5.63 1.29 9.23
CA VAL A 187 -7.01 1.44 8.75
C VAL A 187 -7.05 1.15 7.25
N PRO A 188 -8.07 0.45 6.75
CA PRO A 188 -8.33 0.48 5.33
C PRO A 188 -8.54 1.94 4.92
N PRO A 189 -8.01 2.38 3.75
CA PRO A 189 -8.32 3.70 3.24
C PRO A 189 -9.82 3.90 3.26
N LYS A 190 -10.26 5.10 3.66
CA LYS A 190 -11.64 5.50 3.43
C LYS A 190 -11.90 5.31 1.94
N ALA A 191 -12.82 4.40 1.61
CA ALA A 191 -13.21 4.18 0.24
C ALA A 191 -13.63 5.54 -0.32
N VAL A 192 -12.81 6.10 -1.20
CA VAL A 192 -13.18 7.32 -1.90
C VAL A 192 -14.37 6.92 -2.75
N SER A 193 -15.54 7.49 -2.46
CA SER A 193 -16.75 7.19 -3.21
C SER A 193 -16.46 7.47 -4.68
N ARG A 194 -16.36 6.40 -5.49
CA ARG A 194 -16.17 6.52 -6.94
C ARG A 194 -17.25 7.41 -7.54
N THR A 195 -18.47 7.34 -7.01
CA THR A 195 -19.60 8.20 -7.39
C THR A 195 -19.31 9.67 -7.14
N GLY A 196 -18.72 10.02 -5.99
CA GLY A 196 -18.37 11.41 -5.66
C GLY A 196 -17.27 11.97 -6.56
N LEU A 197 -16.22 11.17 -6.82
CA LEU A 197 -15.15 11.56 -7.73
C LEU A 197 -15.68 11.74 -9.16
N ARG A 198 -16.51 10.80 -9.64
CA ARG A 198 -17.14 10.86 -10.97
C ARG A 198 -18.04 12.09 -11.12
N ALA A 199 -18.86 12.38 -10.11
CA ALA A 199 -19.71 13.58 -10.12
C ALA A 199 -18.87 14.87 -10.15
N GLY A 200 -17.78 14.94 -9.38
CA GLY A 200 -16.86 16.08 -9.39
C GLY A 200 -16.17 16.26 -10.74
N LEU A 201 -15.68 15.18 -11.36
CA LEU A 201 -15.05 15.23 -12.68
C LEU A 201 -16.04 15.62 -13.79
N LEU A 202 -17.27 15.11 -13.76
CA LEU A 202 -18.33 15.50 -14.71
C LEU A 202 -18.72 16.96 -14.53
N ALA A 203 -18.90 17.42 -13.30
CA ALA A 203 -19.21 18.82 -13.00
C ALA A 203 -18.08 19.75 -13.44
N GLY A 204 -16.83 19.38 -13.19
CA GLY A 204 -15.65 20.13 -13.62
C GLY A 204 -15.52 20.20 -15.15
N THR A 205 -15.70 19.07 -15.83
CA THR A 205 -15.69 18.99 -17.30
C THR A 205 -16.80 19.86 -17.90
N GLY A 206 -18.03 19.72 -17.42
CA GLY A 206 -19.18 20.50 -17.90
C GLY A 206 -19.03 21.99 -17.62
N GLY A 207 -18.56 22.36 -16.43
CA GLY A 207 -18.31 23.76 -16.06
C GLY A 207 -17.23 24.41 -16.92
N ALA A 208 -16.11 23.73 -17.15
CA ALA A 208 -15.05 24.23 -18.04
C ALA A 208 -15.53 24.36 -19.49
N ALA A 209 -16.26 23.36 -20.01
CA ALA A 209 -16.82 23.44 -21.36
C ALA A 209 -17.80 24.61 -21.53
N ALA A 210 -18.69 24.83 -20.57
CA ALA A 210 -19.63 25.96 -20.58
C ALA A 210 -18.90 27.31 -20.53
N ALA A 211 -17.89 27.45 -19.67
CA ALA A 211 -17.10 28.66 -19.56
C ALA A 211 -16.31 28.96 -20.86
N SER A 212 -15.73 27.94 -21.50
CA SER A 212 -15.07 28.08 -22.81
C SER A 212 -16.06 28.57 -23.88
N ALA A 213 -17.26 27.99 -23.95
CA ALA A 213 -18.29 28.39 -24.91
C ALA A 213 -18.75 29.85 -24.71
N VAL A 214 -18.95 30.28 -23.46
CA VAL A 214 -19.30 31.68 -23.13
C VAL A 214 -18.19 32.64 -23.55
N LEU A 215 -16.92 32.33 -23.21
CA LEU A 215 -15.77 33.16 -23.61
C LEU A 215 -15.65 33.26 -25.14
N TYR A 216 -15.88 32.16 -25.86
CA TYR A 216 -15.88 32.15 -27.32
C TYR A 216 -17.02 32.99 -27.89
N GLY A 217 -18.23 32.89 -27.33
CA GLY A 217 -19.37 33.73 -27.72
C GLY A 217 -19.11 35.22 -27.51
N LEU A 218 -18.47 35.61 -26.40
CA LEU A 218 -18.05 36.99 -26.16
C LEU A 218 -16.96 37.45 -27.14
N ALA A 219 -16.04 36.55 -27.52
CA ALA A 219 -15.03 36.84 -28.52
C ALA A 219 -15.66 37.10 -29.90
N LEU A 220 -16.66 36.32 -30.29
CA LEU A 220 -17.43 36.53 -31.52
C LEU A 220 -18.15 37.89 -31.51
N GLY A 221 -18.76 38.28 -30.40
CA GLY A 221 -19.39 39.60 -30.30
C GLY A 221 -18.41 40.77 -30.49
N ALA A 222 -17.21 40.68 -29.89
CA ALA A 222 -16.16 41.68 -30.09
C ALA A 222 -15.60 41.65 -31.53
N HIS A 223 -15.54 40.48 -32.15
CA HIS A 223 -15.14 40.32 -33.54
C HIS A 223 -16.16 40.95 -34.50
N ASP A 224 -17.47 40.73 -34.29
CA ASP A 224 -18.52 41.32 -35.11
C ASP A 224 -18.54 42.86 -34.99
N GLU A 225 -18.33 43.40 -33.78
CA GLU A 225 -18.18 44.84 -33.55
C GLU A 225 -16.97 45.43 -34.31
N PHE A 226 -15.86 44.69 -34.41
CA PHE A 226 -14.68 45.11 -35.16
C PHE A 226 -14.94 45.19 -36.68
N TRP A 227 -15.83 44.34 -37.22
CA TRP A 227 -16.13 44.25 -38.64
C TRP A 227 -17.47 44.89 -39.05
N ASP A 228 -18.13 45.63 -38.15
CA ASP A 228 -19.38 46.32 -38.48
C ASP A 228 -19.11 47.46 -39.49
N LEU A 229 -19.45 47.21 -40.75
CA LEU A 229 -19.30 48.19 -41.84
C LEU A 229 -20.46 49.19 -41.87
N GLU A 230 -21.59 48.86 -41.26
CA GLU A 230 -22.76 49.74 -41.20
C GLU A 230 -22.59 50.81 -40.11
N ASN A 231 -21.97 50.44 -38.99
CA ASN A 231 -21.65 51.34 -37.88
C ASN A 231 -20.20 51.14 -37.40
N PRO A 232 -19.20 51.60 -38.16
CA PRO A 232 -17.81 51.38 -37.81
C PRO A 232 -17.45 52.08 -36.49
N ALA A 233 -16.75 51.35 -35.61
CA ALA A 233 -16.12 51.92 -34.43
C ALA A 233 -15.10 53.01 -34.82
N ALA A 234 -14.86 53.97 -33.93
CA ALA A 234 -13.83 54.98 -34.18
C ALA A 234 -12.45 54.32 -34.30
N ASP A 235 -11.60 54.81 -35.21
CA ASP A 235 -10.26 54.25 -35.45
C ASP A 235 -9.42 54.10 -34.16
N ALA A 236 -9.62 55.01 -33.20
CA ALA A 236 -8.94 54.99 -31.90
C ALA A 236 -9.34 53.79 -31.02
N ASP A 237 -10.54 53.23 -31.20
CA ASP A 237 -11.09 52.14 -30.39
C ASP A 237 -10.79 50.75 -30.97
N LEU A 238 -10.49 50.66 -32.28
CA LEU A 238 -10.20 49.40 -32.98
C LEU A 238 -9.11 48.54 -32.31
N PRO A 239 -7.98 49.09 -31.82
CA PRO A 239 -6.96 48.29 -31.14
C PRO A 239 -7.49 47.63 -29.85
N ALA A 240 -8.32 48.33 -29.09
CA ALA A 240 -8.89 47.81 -27.84
C ALA A 240 -9.90 46.68 -28.09
N ILE A 241 -10.74 46.83 -29.14
CA ILE A 241 -11.69 45.79 -29.54
C ILE A 241 -10.94 44.53 -30.01
N ALA A 242 -9.89 44.69 -30.82
CA ALA A 242 -9.06 43.59 -31.29
C ALA A 242 -8.34 42.87 -30.13
N GLU A 243 -7.75 43.61 -29.19
CA GLU A 243 -7.10 43.04 -28.00
C GLU A 243 -8.09 42.24 -27.15
N ARG A 244 -9.31 42.75 -26.96
CA ARG A 244 -10.38 42.07 -26.24
C ARG A 244 -10.80 40.76 -26.93
N ALA A 245 -11.02 40.78 -28.24
CA ALA A 245 -11.39 39.59 -29.01
C ALA A 245 -10.30 38.50 -28.93
N ASN A 246 -9.04 38.90 -29.09
CA ASN A 246 -7.89 37.99 -28.98
C ASN A 246 -7.77 37.40 -27.56
N THR A 247 -7.86 38.24 -26.53
CA THR A 247 -7.78 37.81 -25.13
C THR A 247 -8.86 36.79 -24.78
N LEU A 248 -10.12 37.06 -25.18
CA LEU A 248 -11.24 36.15 -24.95
C LEU A 248 -11.08 34.83 -25.72
N THR A 249 -10.57 34.88 -26.94
CA THR A 249 -10.29 33.69 -27.76
C THR A 249 -9.22 32.82 -27.11
N TYR A 250 -8.08 33.39 -26.71
CA TYR A 250 -7.03 32.64 -26.03
C TYR A 250 -7.49 32.08 -24.68
N ALA A 251 -8.27 32.85 -23.91
CA ALA A 251 -8.88 32.38 -22.67
C ALA A 251 -9.83 31.20 -22.92
N SER A 252 -10.68 31.28 -23.96
CA SER A 252 -11.59 30.20 -24.34
C SER A 252 -10.83 28.92 -24.71
N ILE A 253 -9.76 29.03 -25.50
CA ILE A 253 -8.89 27.90 -25.87
C ILE A 253 -8.27 27.27 -24.63
N GLY A 254 -7.69 28.08 -23.72
CA GLY A 254 -7.07 27.61 -22.49
C GLY A 254 -8.05 26.81 -21.61
N VAL A 255 -9.25 27.33 -21.39
CA VAL A 255 -10.30 26.64 -20.63
C VAL A 255 -10.83 25.41 -21.37
N GLY A 256 -10.94 25.47 -22.70
CA GLY A 256 -11.35 24.35 -23.54
C GLY A 256 -10.39 23.16 -23.44
N VAL A 257 -9.07 23.40 -23.42
CA VAL A 257 -8.07 22.35 -23.22
C VAL A 257 -8.23 21.67 -21.86
N VAL A 258 -8.50 22.43 -20.79
CA VAL A 258 -8.78 21.86 -19.46
C VAL A 258 -10.04 20.99 -19.50
N ALA A 259 -11.10 21.43 -20.17
CA ALA A 259 -12.33 20.66 -20.32
C ALA A 259 -12.07 19.32 -21.03
N VAL A 260 -11.33 19.32 -22.14
CA VAL A 260 -10.95 18.09 -22.86
C VAL A 260 -10.12 17.16 -21.97
N GLY A 261 -9.12 17.70 -21.27
CA GLY A 261 -8.27 16.91 -20.37
C GLY A 261 -9.07 16.22 -19.25
N LEU A 262 -9.96 16.97 -18.58
CA LEU A 262 -10.86 16.42 -17.56
C LEU A 262 -11.83 15.39 -18.15
N GLY A 263 -12.36 15.66 -19.35
CA GLY A 263 -13.23 14.73 -20.07
C GLY A 263 -12.55 13.40 -20.38
N THR A 264 -11.31 13.42 -20.86
CA THR A 264 -10.52 12.21 -21.12
C THR A 264 -10.29 11.40 -19.84
N VAL A 265 -9.90 12.06 -18.74
CA VAL A 265 -9.73 11.38 -17.44
C VAL A 265 -11.04 10.76 -16.97
N THR A 266 -12.17 11.45 -17.16
CA THR A 266 -13.50 10.94 -16.82
C THR A 266 -13.83 9.67 -17.59
N VAL A 267 -13.59 9.64 -18.91
CA VAL A 267 -13.86 8.46 -19.76
C VAL A 267 -12.96 7.28 -19.40
N VAL A 268 -11.68 7.52 -19.14
CA VAL A 268 -10.71 6.45 -18.82
C VAL A 268 -10.95 5.84 -17.43
N THR A 269 -11.49 6.60 -16.49
CA THR A 269 -11.76 6.14 -15.11
C THR A 269 -13.18 5.58 -14.91
N TRP A 270 -13.99 5.56 -15.96
CA TRP A 270 -15.36 5.06 -15.95
C TRP A 270 -15.43 3.56 -16.21
#